data_AF-A0A7J4XM45-F1
#
_entry.id   AF-A0A7J4XM45-F1
#
_cell.length_a   1.000
_cell.length_b   1.000
_cell.length_c   1.000
_cell.angle_alpha   90.00
_cell.angle_beta   90.00
_cell.angle_gamma   90.00
#
_symmetry.space_group_name_H-M   'P 1'
#
loop_
_entity.id
_entity.type
_entity.pdbx_description
1 polymer ?
#
loop_
_entity_poly.entity_id
_entity_poly.type
_entity_poly.pdbx_seq_one_letter_code
_entity_poly.pdbx_strand_id
1 'polypeptide(L)'
;MKKLVGTVTNEEKCEIQTLFERRNGLNELAGILTVDNEVLYEKLVKDIGETGMKFQNWWDRMSSQYQWESTENGNWEIDFDTNEIYLIYE
;
A
#
# COMPACT_ATOMS: atom_id res chain seq x y z
N MET A 1 10.42 17.38 -2.13
CA MET A 1 9.53 17.85 -3.23
C MET A 1 8.38 16.86 -3.49
N LYS A 2 7.27 17.31 -4.09
CA LYS A 2 6.12 16.49 -4.51
C LYS A 2 5.79 16.79 -5.98
N LYS A 3 5.70 15.75 -6.82
CA LYS A 3 5.44 15.87 -8.26
C LYS A 3 4.33 14.93 -8.69
N LEU A 4 3.33 15.44 -9.41
CA LEU A 4 2.31 14.61 -10.04
C LEU A 4 2.95 13.80 -11.18
N VAL A 5 2.84 12.47 -11.13
CA VAL A 5 3.43 11.56 -12.12
C VAL A 5 2.40 10.70 -12.85
N GLY A 6 1.15 10.69 -12.39
CA GLY A 6 0.08 9.98 -13.08
C GLY A 6 -1.26 10.08 -12.37
N THR A 7 -2.24 9.38 -12.92
CA THR A 7 -3.57 9.18 -12.35
C THR A 7 -3.99 7.73 -12.61
N VAL A 8 -4.69 7.11 -11.67
CA VAL A 8 -5.25 5.76 -11.84
C VAL A 8 -6.76 5.82 -12.06
N THR A 9 -7.35 4.72 -12.54
CA THR A 9 -8.80 4.56 -12.60
C THR A 9 -9.41 4.42 -11.20
N ASN A 10 -10.73 4.60 -11.11
CA ASN A 10 -11.44 4.38 -9.84
C ASN A 10 -11.33 2.92 -9.39
N GLU A 11 -11.37 1.97 -10.33
CA GLU A 11 -11.24 0.54 -10.06
C GLU A 11 -9.87 0.20 -9.47
N GLU A 12 -8.79 0.72 -10.08
CA GLU A 12 -7.41 0.54 -9.60
C GLU A 12 -7.22 1.21 -8.23
N LYS A 13 -7.77 2.42 -8.03
CA LYS A 13 -7.76 3.09 -6.73
C LYS A 13 -8.53 2.29 -5.67
N CYS A 14 -9.69 1.74 -5.99
CA CYS A 14 -10.45 0.90 -5.05
C CYS A 14 -9.67 -0.36 -4.64
N GLU A 15 -8.89 -0.95 -5.55
CA GLU A 15 -8.02 -2.09 -5.27
C GLU A 15 -6.96 -1.74 -4.19
N ILE A 16 -6.19 -0.67 -4.40
CA ILE A 16 -5.14 -0.28 -3.44
C ILE A 16 -5.71 0.28 -2.12
N GLN A 17 -6.86 0.94 -2.18
CA GLN A 17 -7.55 1.45 -1.00
C GLN A 17 -7.99 0.31 -0.08
N THR A 18 -8.55 -0.76 -0.66
CA THR A 18 -8.94 -1.96 0.11
C THR A 18 -7.73 -2.60 0.80
N LEU A 19 -6.58 -2.66 0.12
CA LEU A 19 -5.34 -3.18 0.69
C LEU A 19 -4.78 -2.26 1.79
N PHE A 20 -4.87 -0.94 1.60
CA PHE A 20 -4.46 0.06 2.59
C PHE A 20 -5.29 -0.06 3.89
N GLU A 21 -6.61 -0.11 3.77
CA GLU A 21 -7.53 -0.27 4.89
C GLU A 21 -7.30 -1.59 5.63
N ARG A 22 -7.11 -2.69 4.89
CA ARG A 22 -6.77 -3.99 5.50
C ARG A 22 -5.44 -3.93 6.25
N ARG A 23 -4.41 -3.33 5.66
CA ARG A 23 -3.09 -3.18 6.30
C ARG A 23 -3.19 -2.38 7.59
N ASN A 24 -3.95 -1.29 7.60
CA ASN A 24 -4.18 -0.48 8.79
C ASN A 24 -4.90 -1.30 9.87
N GLY A 25 -5.97 -2.02 9.51
CA GLY A 25 -6.68 -2.89 10.46
C GLY A 25 -5.78 -3.97 11.06
N LEU A 26 -4.90 -4.58 10.27
CA LEU A 26 -3.92 -5.57 10.77
C LEU A 26 -2.88 -4.94 11.70
N ASN A 27 -2.41 -3.71 11.41
CA ASN A 27 -1.46 -3.00 12.28
C ASN A 27 -2.09 -2.63 13.63
N GLU A 28 -3.34 -2.17 13.64
CA GLU A 28 -4.08 -1.92 14.88
C GLU A 28 -4.26 -3.21 15.69
N LEU A 29 -4.60 -4.32 15.02
CA LEU A 29 -4.68 -5.64 15.66
C LEU A 29 -3.33 -6.07 16.26
N ALA A 30 -2.22 -5.82 15.57
CA ALA A 30 -0.87 -6.14 16.06
C ALA A 30 -0.49 -5.35 17.32
N GLY A 31 -1.01 -4.13 17.46
CA GLY A 31 -0.78 -3.31 18.67
C GLY A 31 -1.52 -3.81 19.92
N ILE A 32 -2.63 -4.54 19.74
CA ILE A 32 -3.46 -5.02 20.86
C ILE A 32 -3.31 -6.53 21.14
N LEU A 33 -2.87 -7.31 20.17
CA LEU A 33 -2.76 -8.76 20.32
C LEU A 33 -1.56 -9.13 21.18
N THR A 34 -1.79 -9.85 22.27
CA THR A 34 -0.72 -10.41 23.10
C THR A 34 -0.21 -11.73 22.51
N VAL A 35 1.10 -11.97 22.62
CA VAL A 35 1.78 -13.19 22.13
C VAL A 35 1.27 -14.49 22.75
N ASP A 36 0.52 -14.41 23.86
CA ASP A 36 -0.05 -15.56 24.56
C ASP A 36 -1.07 -16.37 23.73
N ASN A 37 -1.53 -15.82 22.60
CA ASN A 37 -2.35 -16.55 21.63
C ASN A 37 -1.57 -16.81 20.33
N GLU A 38 -0.63 -17.77 20.40
CA GLU A 38 0.27 -18.14 19.32
C GLU A 38 -0.44 -18.37 17.98
N VAL A 39 -1.60 -19.05 17.99
CA VAL A 39 -2.37 -19.34 16.77
C VAL A 39 -2.93 -18.07 16.12
N LEU A 40 -3.42 -17.12 16.93
CA LEU A 40 -3.89 -15.83 16.40
C LEU A 40 -2.71 -14.96 15.94
N TYR A 41 -1.60 -15.00 16.66
CA TYR A 41 -0.40 -14.26 16.30
C TYR A 41 0.18 -14.75 14.97
N GLU A 42 0.30 -16.07 14.76
CA GLU A 42 0.78 -16.66 13.51
C GLU A 42 -0.12 -16.27 12.32
N LYS A 43 -1.45 -16.34 12.51
CA LYS A 43 -2.40 -15.90 11.48
C LYS A 43 -2.25 -14.42 11.17
N LEU A 44 -2.10 -13.58 12.18
CA LEU A 44 -1.92 -12.14 12.02
C LEU A 44 -0.64 -11.83 11.23
N VAL A 45 0.49 -12.44 11.61
CA VAL A 45 1.78 -12.26 10.92
C VAL A 45 1.68 -12.70 9.45
N LYS A 46 1.03 -13.84 9.20
CA LYS A 46 0.79 -14.32 7.84
C LYS A 46 -0.04 -13.33 7.02
N ASP A 47 -1.14 -12.83 7.58
CA ASP A 47 -2.02 -11.87 6.91
C ASP A 47 -1.33 -10.53 6.65
N ILE A 48 -0.47 -10.06 7.57
CA ILE A 48 0.37 -8.87 7.38
C ILE A 48 1.30 -9.08 6.18
N GLY A 49 2.00 -10.22 6.12
CA GLY A 49 2.90 -10.55 5.03
C GLY A 49 2.19 -10.63 3.67
N GLU A 50 1.06 -11.34 3.61
CA GLU A 50 0.26 -11.46 2.37
C GLU A 50 -0.31 -10.11 1.91
N THR A 51 -0.82 -9.29 2.84
CA THR A 51 -1.36 -7.97 2.53
C THR A 51 -0.27 -7.02 2.07
N GLY A 52 0.89 -7.03 2.73
CA GLY A 52 2.06 -6.24 2.34
C GLY A 52 2.56 -6.58 0.94
N MET A 53 2.66 -7.87 0.61
CA MET A 53 3.07 -8.31 -0.73
C MET A 53 2.08 -7.87 -1.81
N LYS A 54 0.78 -8.00 -1.59
CA LYS A 54 -0.25 -7.54 -2.54
C LYS A 54 -0.20 -6.02 -2.72
N PHE A 55 0.01 -5.28 -1.63
CA PHE A 55 0.14 -3.83 -1.64
C PHE A 55 1.33 -3.38 -2.50
N GLN A 56 2.51 -3.99 -2.31
CA GLN A 56 3.69 -3.70 -3.11
C GLN A 56 3.50 -4.08 -4.59
N ASN A 57 2.96 -5.27 -4.86
CA ASN A 57 2.71 -5.74 -6.22
C ASN A 57 1.78 -4.81 -7.01
N TRP A 58 0.83 -4.15 -6.33
CA TRP A 58 -0.01 -3.14 -6.97
C TRP A 58 0.81 -1.94 -7.45
N TRP A 59 1.68 -1.40 -6.59
CA TRP A 59 2.58 -0.29 -6.96
C TRP A 59 3.50 -0.67 -8.12
N ASP A 60 4.11 -1.86 -8.06
CA ASP A 60 5.00 -2.35 -9.11
C ASP A 60 4.26 -2.51 -10.45
N ARG A 61 3.06 -3.09 -10.42
CA ARG A 61 2.22 -3.27 -11.60
C ARG A 61 1.77 -1.94 -12.20
N MET A 62 1.28 -1.02 -11.38
CA MET A 62 0.75 0.27 -11.87
C MET A 62 1.86 1.18 -12.39
N SER A 63 2.96 1.30 -11.66
CA SER A 63 4.12 2.09 -12.11
C SER A 63 4.69 1.56 -13.42
N SER A 64 4.72 0.24 -13.62
CA SER A 64 5.11 -0.39 -14.88
C SER A 64 4.07 -0.16 -15.99
N GLN A 65 2.77 -0.28 -15.71
CA GLN A 65 1.70 -0.06 -16.69
C GLN A 65 1.68 1.39 -17.21
N TYR A 66 1.81 2.36 -16.30
CA TYR A 66 1.71 3.79 -16.61
C TYR A 66 3.08 4.47 -16.80
N GLN A 67 4.17 3.73 -16.64
CA GLN A 67 5.55 4.22 -16.77
C GLN A 67 5.80 5.46 -15.89
N TRP A 68 5.39 5.39 -14.61
CA TRP A 68 5.58 6.50 -13.68
C TRP A 68 7.05 6.80 -13.47
N GLU A 69 7.37 8.09 -13.41
CA GLU A 69 8.70 8.54 -13.02
C GLU A 69 9.04 8.05 -11.61
N SER A 70 10.30 7.63 -11.43
CA SER A 70 10.88 7.24 -10.14
C SER A 70 12.25 7.88 -9.99
N THR A 71 12.74 7.92 -8.75
CA THR A 71 14.08 8.40 -8.43
C THR A 71 14.68 7.57 -7.31
N GLU A 72 16.00 7.57 -7.20
CA GLU A 72 16.71 6.95 -6.08
C GLU A 72 16.28 7.64 -4.78
N ASN A 73 15.75 6.88 -3.82
CA ASN A 73 15.12 7.34 -2.57
C ASN A 73 13.77 8.07 -2.70
N GLY A 74 13.12 7.98 -3.87
CA GLY A 74 11.74 8.44 -4.02
C GLY A 74 10.71 7.38 -3.62
N ASN A 75 9.51 7.83 -3.27
CA ASN A 75 8.35 6.97 -3.06
C ASN A 75 7.12 7.52 -3.79
N TRP A 76 6.23 6.62 -4.20
CA TRP A 76 4.94 7.03 -4.72
C TRP A 76 3.91 7.18 -3.59
N GLU A 77 3.01 8.13 -3.78
CA GLU A 77 1.82 8.34 -2.96
C GLU A 77 0.60 8.44 -3.86
N ILE A 78 -0.55 7.98 -3.37
CA ILE A 78 -1.84 8.14 -4.02
C ILE A 78 -2.69 9.10 -3.20
N ASP A 79 -3.35 10.02 -3.89
CA ASP A 79 -4.48 10.77 -3.36
C ASP A 79 -5.77 9.99 -3.66
N PHE A 80 -6.42 9.47 -2.62
CA PHE A 80 -7.61 8.64 -2.75
C PHE A 80 -8.87 9.42 -3.17
N ASP A 81 -8.87 10.76 -3.02
CA ASP A 81 -9.99 11.61 -3.42
C ASP A 81 -9.90 11.98 -4.91
N THR A 82 -8.68 12.18 -5.43
CA THR A 82 -8.45 12.64 -6.81
C THR A 82 -7.94 11.55 -7.76
N ASN A 83 -7.57 10.37 -7.25
CA ASN A 83 -6.88 9.29 -7.97
C ASN A 83 -5.50 9.67 -8.52
N GLU A 84 -4.93 10.78 -8.05
CA GLU A 84 -3.63 11.27 -8.49
C GLU A 84 -2.49 10.51 -7.82
N ILE A 85 -1.44 10.27 -8.60
CA ILE A 85 -0.22 9.60 -8.14
C ILE A 85 0.92 10.60 -8.13
N TYR A 86 1.58 10.69 -6.99
CA TYR A 86 2.65 11.63 -6.75
C TYR A 86 3.96 10.90 -6.49
N LEU A 87 5.05 11.38 -7.07
CA LEU A 87 6.40 11.05 -6.65
C LEU A 87 6.84 12.04 -5.57
N ILE A 88 7.20 11.51 -4.41
CA ILE A 88 7.79 12.22 -3.28
C ILE A 88 9.28 11.88 -3.24
N TYR A 89 10.10 12.90 -3.07
CA TYR A 89 11.56 12.80 -3.00
C TYR A 89 12.09 14.01 -2.23
N GLU A 90 13.35 14.06 -1.84
CA GLU A 90 13.94 15.25 -1.19
C GLU A 90 13.96 16.45 -2.15
#